data_AF-A0A945PEJ2-F1
#
_entry.id   AF-A0A945PEJ2-F1
#
_cell.length_a   1.000
_cell.length_b   1.000
_cell.length_c   1.000
_cell.angle_alpha   90.00
_cell.angle_beta   90.00
_cell.angle_gamma   90.00
#
_symmetry.space_group_name_H-M   'P 1'
#
loop_
_entity.id
_entity.type
_entity.pdbx_description
1 polymer ?
#
loop_
_entity_poly.entity_id
_entity_poly.type
_entity_poly.pdbx_seq_one_letter_code
_entity_poly.pdbx_strand_id
1 'polypeptide(L)'
;MIPLIGSICKGPIGISQLPRTWWKAVTRAVGVLDSEYPDKSGGLDTWCLEHLELNIDETYDYLRSELPDYVTFESWVVDQKGGKVHAAKIARFNQIIVHRQHIRPNKITETYADIGFDPDVDTYTSALLLNTLQDWQLFHARDLGYVANAGSTPLISSLDLGPMGVMQLARTWQKVLLDAKGLLHDDYPAFGGGLDRSVIEALGLNQEETLDYLRNELPTYMGFERWIQGRAGDIDHAKVEQFQNHLLQREHKGPKLADIHERTGCDPGITNGVLLNHLEDWRYAYDLIVAPHRND
;
A
#
# COMPACT_ATOMS: atom_id res chain seq x y z
N MET A 1 3.63 2.53 14.12
CA MET A 1 3.24 2.80 12.72
C MET A 1 2.22 1.80 12.24
N ILE A 2 1.25 2.25 11.47
CA ILE A 2 0.26 1.45 10.76
C ILE A 2 0.89 0.92 9.47
N PRO A 3 0.75 -0.38 9.16
CA PRO A 3 1.30 -0.95 7.93
C PRO A 3 0.46 -0.50 6.73
N LEU A 4 0.98 0.43 5.93
CA LEU A 4 0.24 1.00 4.80
C LEU A 4 0.41 0.27 3.47
N ILE A 5 1.29 -0.75 3.40
CA ILE A 5 1.37 -1.63 2.24
C ILE A 5 0.06 -2.42 2.14
N GLY A 6 -0.78 -2.07 1.17
CA GLY A 6 -2.10 -2.68 0.97
C GLY A 6 -2.05 -4.18 0.71
N SER A 7 -3.13 -4.88 1.04
CA SER A 7 -3.24 -6.34 0.82
C SER A 7 -3.25 -6.72 -0.67
N ILE A 8 -3.56 -5.76 -1.56
CA ILE A 8 -3.55 -5.96 -3.01
C ILE A 8 -2.13 -5.98 -3.60
N CYS A 9 -1.16 -5.37 -2.90
CA CYS A 9 0.23 -5.23 -3.35
C CYS A 9 0.89 -6.58 -3.63
N LYS A 10 1.71 -6.62 -4.67
CA LYS A 10 2.41 -7.82 -5.15
C LYS A 10 3.87 -7.47 -5.37
N GLY A 11 4.75 -8.40 -5.02
CA GLY A 11 6.14 -8.37 -5.47
C GLY A 11 6.35 -9.09 -6.80
N PRO A 12 7.62 -9.27 -7.23
CA PRO A 12 7.99 -9.99 -8.44
C PRO A 12 7.34 -11.36 -8.64
N ILE A 13 7.17 -12.18 -7.60
CA ILE A 13 6.49 -13.49 -7.75
C ILE A 13 4.98 -13.36 -7.99
N GLY A 14 4.41 -12.17 -7.81
CA GLY A 14 3.05 -11.83 -8.20
C GLY A 14 1.95 -12.24 -7.23
N ILE A 15 2.27 -12.68 -6.01
CA ILE A 15 1.27 -12.98 -4.98
C ILE A 15 0.92 -11.74 -4.15
N SER A 16 -0.38 -11.49 -3.99
CA SER A 16 -0.90 -10.44 -3.11
C SER A 16 -0.65 -10.79 -1.64
N GLN A 17 -0.82 -9.83 -0.73
CA GLN A 17 -0.61 -9.96 0.72
C GLN A 17 0.85 -10.18 1.17
N LEU A 18 1.69 -10.91 0.43
CA LEU A 18 3.04 -11.24 0.89
C LEU A 18 3.92 -10.02 1.25
N PRO A 19 3.93 -8.91 0.47
CA PRO A 19 4.60 -7.66 0.87
C PRO A 19 4.11 -7.11 2.21
N ARG A 20 2.80 -7.17 2.44
CA ARG A 20 2.20 -6.71 3.69
C ARG A 20 2.59 -7.61 4.86
N THR A 21 2.59 -8.93 4.68
CA THR A 21 3.05 -9.89 5.70
C THR A 21 4.51 -9.61 6.10
N TRP A 22 5.40 -9.46 5.12
CA TRP A 22 6.80 -9.10 5.34
C TRP A 22 6.93 -7.83 6.17
N TRP A 23 6.28 -6.75 5.73
CA TRP A 23 6.41 -5.45 6.36
C TRP A 23 5.94 -5.47 7.81
N LYS A 24 4.82 -6.13 8.10
CA LYS A 24 4.31 -6.29 9.46
C LYS A 24 5.30 -7.05 10.36
N ALA A 25 5.88 -8.14 9.86
CA ALA A 25 6.80 -8.96 10.64
C ALA A 25 8.10 -8.22 10.98
N VAL A 26 8.73 -7.58 9.99
CA VAL A 26 10.00 -6.85 10.21
C VAL A 26 9.79 -5.60 11.05
N THR A 27 8.69 -4.86 10.86
CA THR A 27 8.38 -3.68 11.69
C THR A 27 7.98 -4.05 13.12
N ARG A 28 7.35 -5.22 13.34
CA ARG A 28 7.15 -5.74 14.70
C ARG A 28 8.48 -6.10 15.36
N ALA A 29 9.39 -6.75 14.62
CA ALA A 29 10.68 -7.19 15.14
C ALA A 29 11.53 -6.02 15.64
N VAL A 30 11.53 -4.90 14.91
CA VAL A 30 12.27 -3.68 15.29
C VAL A 30 11.46 -2.74 16.20
N GLY A 31 10.27 -3.16 16.66
CA GLY A 31 9.50 -2.43 17.67
C GLY A 31 8.76 -1.17 17.18
N VAL A 32 8.61 -0.98 15.87
CA VAL A 32 7.95 0.22 15.30
C VAL A 32 6.51 -0.01 14.85
N LEU A 33 6.10 -1.25 14.63
CA LEU A 33 4.69 -1.56 14.34
C LEU A 33 3.81 -1.10 15.51
N ASP A 34 2.68 -0.47 15.22
CA ASP A 34 1.71 -0.08 16.25
C ASP A 34 1.38 -1.29 17.15
N SER A 35 1.45 -1.08 18.47
CA SER A 35 1.33 -2.15 19.47
C SER A 35 -0.01 -2.89 19.39
N GLU A 36 -1.07 -2.19 19.00
CA GLU A 36 -2.42 -2.74 18.84
C GLU A 36 -2.60 -3.46 17.50
N TYR A 37 -1.68 -3.24 16.53
CA TYR A 37 -1.79 -3.82 15.20
C TYR A 37 -1.18 -5.22 15.14
N PRO A 38 -1.95 -6.29 14.88
CA PRO A 38 -1.42 -7.65 14.94
C PRO A 38 -0.52 -7.97 13.74
N ASP A 39 0.65 -8.57 13.98
CA ASP A 39 1.56 -9.02 12.93
C ASP A 39 1.40 -10.51 12.59
N LYS A 40 1.06 -11.37 13.56
CA LYS A 40 0.80 -12.81 13.39
C LYS A 40 -0.54 -13.23 14.03
N SER A 41 -1.67 -12.88 13.41
CA SER A 41 -3.02 -13.12 13.97
C SER A 41 -3.73 -14.40 13.55
N GLY A 42 -3.11 -15.27 12.75
CA GLY A 42 -3.80 -16.40 12.13
C GLY A 42 -4.78 -16.00 11.01
N GLY A 43 -4.73 -14.73 10.59
CA GLY A 43 -5.60 -14.16 9.57
C GLY A 43 -5.02 -14.28 8.15
N LEU A 44 -5.16 -13.21 7.37
CA LEU A 44 -4.80 -13.19 5.95
C LEU A 44 -3.32 -13.51 5.69
N ASP A 45 -2.43 -13.10 6.60
CA ASP A 45 -1.00 -13.39 6.52
C ASP A 45 -0.74 -14.90 6.55
N THR A 46 -1.39 -15.61 7.49
CA THR A 46 -1.31 -17.07 7.61
C THR A 46 -1.83 -17.77 6.36
N TRP A 47 -2.99 -17.35 5.85
CA TRP A 47 -3.54 -17.91 4.61
C TRP A 47 -2.61 -17.71 3.41
N CYS A 48 -1.95 -16.55 3.31
CA CYS A 48 -0.97 -16.29 2.25
C CYS A 48 0.19 -17.29 2.32
N LEU A 49 0.78 -17.48 3.51
CA LEU A 49 1.88 -18.41 3.73
C LEU A 49 1.48 -19.87 3.50
N GLU A 50 0.30 -20.28 3.98
CA GLU A 50 -0.27 -21.62 3.73
C GLU A 50 -0.49 -21.88 2.24
N HIS A 51 -0.96 -20.88 1.49
CA HIS A 51 -1.20 -21.02 0.06
C HIS A 51 0.09 -21.11 -0.77
N LEU A 52 1.19 -20.56 -0.23
CA LEU A 52 2.55 -20.76 -0.71
C LEU A 52 3.21 -22.05 -0.15
N GLU A 53 2.51 -22.81 0.69
CA GLU A 53 3.02 -24.03 1.33
C GLU A 53 4.31 -23.79 2.12
N LEU A 54 4.42 -22.61 2.74
CA LEU A 54 5.53 -22.23 3.62
C LEU A 54 5.29 -22.72 5.05
N ASN A 55 6.37 -23.08 5.75
CA ASN A 55 6.31 -23.27 7.19
C ASN A 55 6.15 -21.88 7.84
N ILE A 56 5.04 -21.68 8.55
CA ILE A 56 4.69 -20.39 9.14
C ILE A 56 5.74 -19.95 10.18
N ASP A 57 6.09 -20.84 11.12
CA ASP A 57 7.01 -20.49 12.20
C ASP A 57 8.40 -20.19 11.66
N GLU A 58 8.91 -21.04 10.76
CA GLU A 58 10.20 -20.81 10.09
C GLU A 58 10.23 -19.50 9.30
N THR A 59 9.12 -19.13 8.64
CA THR A 59 9.03 -17.86 7.91
C THR A 59 9.11 -16.66 8.85
N TYR A 60 8.37 -16.69 9.97
CA TYR A 60 8.43 -15.61 10.96
C TYR A 60 9.77 -15.55 11.67
N ASP A 61 10.39 -16.70 11.95
CA ASP A 61 11.72 -16.76 12.56
C ASP A 61 12.74 -16.12 11.62
N TYR A 62 12.76 -16.48 10.33
CA TYR A 62 13.64 -15.86 9.34
C TYR A 62 13.41 -14.34 9.21
N LEU A 63 12.15 -13.90 9.10
CA LEU A 63 11.82 -12.48 8.99
C LEU A 63 12.28 -11.67 10.21
N ARG A 64 12.19 -12.24 11.41
CA ARG A 64 12.48 -11.55 12.67
C ARG A 64 13.95 -11.65 13.08
N SER A 65 14.67 -12.70 12.66
CA SER A 65 16.10 -12.86 12.95
C SER A 65 16.98 -12.18 11.89
N GLU A 66 16.65 -12.34 10.60
CA GLU A 66 17.52 -11.87 9.52
C GLU A 66 17.17 -10.47 9.04
N LEU A 67 15.94 -10.00 9.33
CA LEU A 67 15.39 -8.72 8.89
C LEU A 67 15.69 -8.44 7.39
N PRO A 68 15.31 -9.33 6.46
CA PRO A 68 15.63 -9.16 5.05
C PRO A 68 14.87 -7.97 4.44
N ASP A 69 15.44 -7.32 3.42
CA ASP A 69 14.64 -6.48 2.53
C ASP A 69 13.65 -7.33 1.72
N TYR A 70 12.64 -6.70 1.11
CA TYR A 70 11.57 -7.47 0.48
C TYR A 70 12.05 -8.35 -0.68
N VAL A 71 12.99 -7.87 -1.50
CA VAL A 71 13.53 -8.64 -2.64
C VAL A 71 14.31 -9.86 -2.15
N THR A 72 15.09 -9.70 -1.07
CA THR A 72 15.80 -10.80 -0.41
C THR A 72 14.81 -11.81 0.19
N PHE A 73 13.77 -11.33 0.87
CA PHE A 73 12.73 -12.20 1.44
C PHE A 73 11.99 -12.98 0.35
N GLU A 74 11.59 -12.33 -0.73
CA GLU A 74 10.86 -13.00 -1.80
C GLU A 74 11.74 -14.04 -2.52
N SER A 75 13.05 -13.78 -2.65
CA SER A 75 14.03 -14.77 -3.12
C SER A 75 14.11 -15.97 -2.19
N TRP A 76 14.18 -15.74 -0.87
CA TRP A 76 14.13 -16.81 0.13
C TRP A 76 12.85 -17.65 0.00
N VAL A 77 11.69 -17.02 -0.21
CA VAL A 77 10.41 -17.74 -0.44
C VAL A 77 10.51 -18.67 -1.65
N VAL A 78 11.12 -18.22 -2.75
CA VAL A 78 11.32 -19.03 -3.96
C VAL A 78 12.25 -20.22 -3.69
N ASP A 79 13.33 -20.01 -2.93
CA ASP A 79 14.27 -21.06 -2.54
C ASP A 79 13.61 -22.13 -1.66
N GLN A 80 12.77 -21.72 -0.72
CA GLN A 80 11.95 -22.63 0.10
C GLN A 80 10.95 -23.47 -0.72
N LYS A 81 10.74 -23.13 -2.00
CA LYS A 81 9.92 -23.88 -2.95
C LYS A 81 10.73 -24.55 -4.06
N GLY A 82 12.04 -24.73 -3.86
CA GLY A 82 12.90 -25.42 -4.81
C GLY A 82 13.14 -24.61 -6.09
N GLY A 83 13.18 -23.28 -5.97
CA GLY A 83 13.53 -22.36 -7.06
C GLY A 83 12.36 -21.89 -7.92
N LYS A 84 11.11 -22.27 -7.61
CA LYS A 84 9.93 -21.78 -8.32
C LYS A 84 8.64 -21.88 -7.51
N VAL A 85 7.70 -20.99 -7.80
CA VAL A 85 6.34 -20.99 -7.23
C VAL A 85 5.29 -21.33 -8.29
N HIS A 86 4.13 -21.82 -7.85
CA HIS A 86 3.06 -22.24 -8.75
C HIS A 86 2.18 -21.06 -9.17
N ALA A 87 2.38 -20.55 -10.39
CA ALA A 87 1.62 -19.41 -10.94
C ALA A 87 0.09 -19.57 -10.85
N ALA A 88 -0.45 -20.77 -11.11
CA ALA A 88 -1.89 -21.02 -11.00
C ALA A 88 -2.41 -20.92 -9.55
N LYS A 89 -1.62 -21.36 -8.55
CA LYS A 89 -1.97 -21.19 -7.13
C LYS A 89 -1.98 -19.71 -6.78
N ILE A 90 -0.95 -18.97 -7.19
CA ILE A 90 -0.84 -17.52 -6.97
C ILE A 90 -2.03 -16.78 -7.59
N ALA A 91 -2.37 -17.07 -8.85
CA ALA A 91 -3.52 -16.47 -9.51
C ALA A 91 -4.83 -16.74 -8.74
N ARG A 92 -5.04 -17.98 -8.28
CA ARG A 92 -6.20 -18.34 -7.46
C ARG A 92 -6.24 -17.56 -6.13
N PHE A 93 -5.10 -17.41 -5.45
CA PHE A 93 -5.03 -16.63 -4.22
C PHE A 93 -5.40 -15.17 -4.46
N ASN A 94 -4.83 -14.56 -5.50
CA ASN A 94 -5.11 -13.17 -5.85
C ASN A 94 -6.61 -12.94 -6.14
N GLN A 95 -7.28 -13.89 -6.80
CA GLN A 95 -8.73 -13.83 -7.00
C GLN A 95 -9.51 -13.92 -5.68
N ILE A 96 -9.07 -14.77 -4.74
CA ILE A 96 -9.66 -14.85 -3.40
C ILE A 96 -9.56 -13.50 -2.69
N ILE A 97 -8.39 -12.84 -2.73
CA ILE A 97 -8.18 -11.54 -2.07
C ILE A 97 -9.18 -10.49 -2.57
N VAL A 98 -9.34 -10.37 -3.90
CA VAL A 98 -10.21 -9.35 -4.51
C VAL A 98 -11.68 -9.57 -4.18
N HIS A 99 -12.13 -10.82 -4.06
CA HIS A 99 -13.54 -11.15 -3.82
C HIS A 99 -13.90 -11.42 -2.36
N ARG A 100 -12.92 -11.41 -1.45
CA ARG A 100 -13.13 -11.72 -0.02
C ARG A 100 -14.07 -10.70 0.63
N GLN A 101 -15.07 -11.21 1.34
CA GLN A 101 -16.02 -10.41 2.12
C GLN A 101 -15.81 -10.64 3.62
N HIS A 102 -16.05 -9.60 4.44
CA HIS A 102 -16.25 -9.78 5.87
C HIS A 102 -17.64 -10.36 6.10
N ILE A 103 -17.70 -11.55 6.69
CA ILE A 103 -18.96 -12.28 6.93
C ILE A 103 -19.46 -12.18 8.38
N ARG A 104 -18.67 -11.55 9.27
CA ARG A 104 -18.99 -11.42 10.70
C ARG A 104 -19.56 -10.02 10.95
N PRO A 105 -20.86 -9.87 11.28
CA PRO A 105 -21.49 -8.57 11.45
C PRO A 105 -20.74 -7.65 12.43
N ASN A 106 -20.35 -8.17 13.59
CA ASN A 106 -19.63 -7.39 14.60
C ASN A 106 -18.32 -6.79 14.07
N LYS A 107 -17.61 -7.52 13.19
CA LYS A 107 -16.38 -7.03 12.58
C LYS A 107 -16.65 -5.89 11.60
N ILE A 108 -17.76 -5.96 10.87
CA ILE A 108 -18.18 -4.89 9.95
C ILE A 108 -18.52 -3.65 10.76
N THR A 109 -19.31 -3.78 11.84
CA THR A 109 -19.67 -2.66 12.72
C THR A 109 -18.44 -1.99 13.36
N GLU A 110 -17.48 -2.78 13.86
CA GLU A 110 -16.21 -2.26 14.40
C GLU A 110 -15.44 -1.48 13.33
N THR A 111 -15.21 -2.08 12.16
CA THR A 111 -14.46 -1.44 11.08
C THR A 111 -15.18 -0.19 10.55
N TYR A 112 -16.51 -0.18 10.50
CA TYR A 112 -17.30 0.99 10.11
C TYR A 112 -17.09 2.15 11.08
N ALA A 113 -17.16 1.87 12.39
CA ALA A 113 -16.96 2.88 13.41
C ALA A 113 -15.57 3.53 13.29
N ASP A 114 -14.54 2.71 13.02
CA ASP A 114 -13.17 3.22 12.82
C ASP A 114 -13.07 4.12 11.59
N ILE A 115 -13.65 3.72 10.45
CA ILE A 115 -13.61 4.46 9.18
C ILE A 115 -14.50 5.73 9.22
N GLY A 116 -15.52 5.74 10.06
CA GLY A 116 -16.59 6.74 10.06
C GLY A 116 -17.66 6.46 9.00
N PHE A 117 -17.97 5.19 8.77
CA PHE A 117 -19.11 4.74 7.98
C PHE A 117 -20.38 4.68 8.84
N ASP A 118 -21.50 5.01 8.21
CA ASP A 118 -22.82 4.92 8.80
C ASP A 118 -23.41 3.53 8.50
N PRO A 119 -23.62 2.66 9.51
CA PRO A 119 -24.16 1.32 9.28
C PRO A 119 -25.58 1.30 8.70
N ASP A 120 -26.32 2.41 8.76
CA ASP A 120 -27.65 2.54 8.16
C ASP A 120 -27.61 2.95 6.68
N VAL A 121 -26.47 3.45 6.20
CA VAL A 121 -26.30 3.95 4.81
C VAL A 121 -25.28 3.13 4.03
N ASP A 122 -24.16 2.79 4.64
CA ASP A 122 -23.03 2.12 4.00
C ASP A 122 -23.21 0.59 3.97
N THR A 123 -22.99 -0.02 2.80
CA THR A 123 -23.25 -1.46 2.57
C THR A 123 -22.02 -2.25 2.12
N TYR A 124 -20.83 -1.65 2.25
CA TYR A 124 -19.57 -2.28 1.89
C TYR A 124 -19.28 -3.51 2.75
N THR A 125 -19.09 -4.66 2.11
CA THR A 125 -18.69 -5.90 2.79
C THR A 125 -17.32 -6.41 2.34
N SER A 126 -16.71 -5.76 1.33
CA SER A 126 -15.40 -6.15 0.80
C SER A 126 -14.34 -6.04 1.89
N ALA A 127 -13.75 -7.17 2.25
CA ALA A 127 -12.74 -7.20 3.30
C ALA A 127 -11.45 -6.49 2.89
N LEU A 128 -11.14 -6.49 1.59
CA LEU A 128 -10.00 -5.74 1.04
C LEU A 128 -10.22 -4.23 1.25
N LEU A 129 -11.36 -3.71 0.76
CA LEU A 129 -11.69 -2.29 0.86
C LEU A 129 -11.76 -1.82 2.32
N LEU A 130 -12.51 -2.55 3.16
CA LEU A 130 -12.72 -2.16 4.55
C LEU A 130 -11.42 -2.16 5.35
N ASN A 131 -10.57 -3.19 5.20
CA ASN A 131 -9.27 -3.21 5.89
C ASN A 131 -8.36 -2.07 5.42
N THR A 132 -8.32 -1.80 4.11
CA THR A 132 -7.52 -0.72 3.54
C THR A 132 -7.96 0.65 4.06
N LEU A 133 -9.26 0.93 4.09
CA LEU A 133 -9.79 2.19 4.62
C LEU A 133 -9.53 2.36 6.12
N GLN A 134 -9.65 1.27 6.90
CA GLN A 134 -9.34 1.27 8.32
C GLN A 134 -7.86 1.63 8.55
N ASP A 135 -6.93 1.06 7.77
CA ASP A 135 -5.51 1.40 7.86
C ASP A 135 -5.25 2.87 7.55
N TRP A 136 -5.90 3.43 6.52
CA TRP A 136 -5.70 4.83 6.15
C TRP A 136 -6.23 5.78 7.21
N GLN A 137 -7.35 5.43 7.83
CA GLN A 137 -7.92 6.19 8.94
C GLN A 137 -7.06 6.11 10.19
N LEU A 138 -6.51 4.94 10.51
CA LEU A 138 -5.56 4.77 11.61
C LEU A 138 -4.26 5.53 11.36
N PHE A 139 -3.72 5.51 10.13
CA PHE A 139 -2.56 6.32 9.76
C PHE A 139 -2.83 7.81 9.96
N HIS A 140 -3.97 8.29 9.46
CA HIS A 140 -4.36 9.69 9.61
C HIS A 140 -4.45 10.09 11.09
N ALA A 141 -5.06 9.24 11.92
CA ALA A 141 -5.27 9.51 13.33
C ALA A 141 -4.01 9.37 14.19
N ARG A 142 -3.10 8.44 13.87
CA ARG A 142 -1.99 8.03 14.75
C ARG A 142 -0.60 8.41 14.24
N ASP A 143 -0.39 8.35 12.93
CA ASP A 143 0.94 8.44 12.33
C ASP A 143 1.21 9.79 11.65
N LEU A 144 0.20 10.45 11.08
CA LEU A 144 0.35 11.70 10.32
C LEU A 144 0.89 12.87 11.15
N GLY A 145 0.76 12.82 12.48
CA GLY A 145 1.30 13.82 13.40
C GLY A 145 2.60 13.41 14.10
N TYR A 146 3.13 12.21 13.84
CA TYR A 146 4.20 11.63 14.64
C TYR A 146 5.57 11.85 13.99
N VAL A 147 6.41 12.67 14.62
CA VAL A 147 7.73 13.10 14.08
C VAL A 147 8.69 11.93 13.84
N ALA A 148 8.54 10.80 14.55
CA ALA A 148 9.35 9.62 14.28
C ALA A 148 9.11 9.03 12.88
N ASN A 149 8.10 9.51 12.14
CA ASN A 149 7.83 9.16 10.76
C ASN A 149 8.49 10.12 9.76
N ALA A 150 9.42 11.01 10.17
CA ALA A 150 10.16 11.85 9.23
C ALA A 150 10.94 11.01 8.21
N GLY A 151 10.88 11.40 6.93
CA GLY A 151 11.45 10.61 5.83
C GLY A 151 10.54 9.48 5.34
N SER A 152 9.25 9.50 5.67
CA SER A 152 8.29 8.48 5.22
C SER A 152 8.16 8.43 3.70
N THR A 153 8.18 7.22 3.16
CA THR A 153 7.76 6.97 1.78
C THR A 153 6.26 6.72 1.70
N PRO A 154 5.62 7.05 0.56
CA PRO A 154 4.19 6.83 0.39
C PRO A 154 3.90 5.35 0.16
N LEU A 155 3.77 4.57 1.23
CA LEU A 155 3.56 3.13 1.15
C LEU A 155 2.18 2.69 0.63
N ILE A 156 1.22 3.62 0.49
CA ILE A 156 -0.06 3.33 -0.18
C ILE A 156 0.21 3.11 -1.68
N SER A 157 -0.34 2.02 -2.20
CA SER A 157 -0.16 1.62 -3.59
C SER A 157 -0.94 2.51 -4.53
N SER A 158 -0.39 2.75 -5.72
CA SER A 158 -1.16 3.28 -6.85
C SER A 158 -2.35 2.39 -7.24
N LEU A 159 -2.36 1.11 -6.86
CA LEU A 159 -3.45 0.16 -7.14
C LEU A 159 -4.54 0.16 -6.07
N ASP A 160 -4.29 0.75 -4.90
CA ASP A 160 -5.31 0.75 -3.86
C ASP A 160 -6.50 1.63 -4.27
N LEU A 161 -7.70 1.21 -3.90
CA LEU A 161 -8.95 1.84 -4.27
C LEU A 161 -9.75 2.20 -3.01
N GLY A 162 -10.25 3.42 -2.99
CA GLY A 162 -11.34 3.82 -2.12
C GLY A 162 -12.73 3.55 -2.72
N PRO A 163 -13.80 3.96 -2.03
CA PRO A 163 -15.18 3.87 -2.52
C PRO A 163 -15.43 4.47 -3.90
N MET A 164 -14.71 5.55 -4.27
CA MET A 164 -14.81 6.13 -5.61
C MET A 164 -14.20 5.26 -6.72
N GLY A 165 -13.43 4.23 -6.38
CA GLY A 165 -12.86 3.30 -7.36
C GLY A 165 -11.79 3.90 -8.26
N VAL A 166 -11.00 4.86 -7.76
CA VAL A 166 -9.98 5.59 -8.53
C VAL A 166 -8.57 5.22 -8.05
N MET A 167 -7.78 4.59 -8.93
CA MET A 167 -6.36 4.29 -8.69
C MET A 167 -5.56 5.58 -8.47
N GLN A 168 -4.40 5.46 -7.82
CA GLN A 168 -3.49 6.57 -7.46
C GLN A 168 -4.05 7.59 -6.47
N LEU A 169 -5.36 7.77 -6.34
CA LEU A 169 -5.95 8.86 -5.55
C LEU A 169 -5.51 8.83 -4.08
N ALA A 170 -5.60 7.66 -3.43
CA ALA A 170 -5.16 7.50 -2.04
C ALA A 170 -3.65 7.72 -1.85
N ARG A 171 -2.84 7.30 -2.82
CA ARG A 171 -1.40 7.58 -2.79
C ARG A 171 -1.09 9.07 -2.92
N THR A 172 -1.78 9.78 -3.83
CA THR A 172 -1.64 11.24 -3.98
C THR A 172 -2.05 11.96 -2.68
N TRP A 173 -3.18 11.57 -2.08
CA TRP A 173 -3.62 12.07 -0.78
C TRP A 173 -2.55 11.91 0.29
N GLN A 174 -1.99 10.70 0.45
CA GLN A 174 -0.95 10.43 1.45
C GLN A 174 0.28 11.31 1.23
N LYS A 175 0.77 11.42 -0.01
CA LYS A 175 1.97 12.20 -0.32
C LYS A 175 1.82 13.67 0.06
N VAL A 176 0.70 14.29 -0.31
CA VAL A 176 0.44 15.70 -0.03
C VAL A 176 0.31 15.95 1.48
N LEU A 177 -0.32 15.03 2.22
CA LEU A 177 -0.45 15.12 3.67
C LEU A 177 0.89 14.95 4.38
N LEU A 178 1.71 13.98 3.98
CA LEU A 178 3.05 13.78 4.53
C LEU A 178 3.93 15.02 4.28
N ASP A 179 3.89 15.59 3.08
CA ASP A 179 4.61 16.82 2.75
C ASP A 179 4.14 18.01 3.59
N ALA A 180 2.83 18.23 3.70
CA ALA A 180 2.25 19.29 4.51
C ALA A 180 2.64 19.20 6.01
N LYS A 181 3.02 18.01 6.47
CA LYS A 181 3.52 17.74 7.82
C LYS A 181 5.04 17.70 7.94
N GLY A 182 5.78 17.88 6.85
CA GLY A 182 7.23 17.77 6.82
C GLY A 182 7.73 16.35 7.10
N LEU A 183 6.92 15.34 6.79
CA LEU A 183 7.22 13.92 7.03
C LEU A 183 7.63 13.17 5.75
N LEU A 184 7.36 13.71 4.57
CA LEU A 184 7.64 13.05 3.29
C LEU A 184 9.16 12.94 3.06
N HIS A 185 9.60 11.79 2.54
CA HIS A 185 10.98 11.57 2.13
C HIS A 185 11.43 12.54 1.02
N ASP A 186 12.63 13.09 1.12
CA ASP A 186 13.15 14.16 0.24
C ASP A 186 13.18 13.78 -1.25
N ASP A 187 13.43 12.51 -1.57
CA ASP A 187 13.41 12.00 -2.95
C ASP A 187 11.99 11.91 -3.56
N TYR A 188 10.94 12.19 -2.79
CA TYR A 188 9.56 12.15 -3.28
C TYR A 188 8.98 13.56 -3.44
N PRO A 189 8.53 13.94 -4.65
CA PRO A 189 7.79 15.18 -4.80
C PRO A 189 6.42 15.02 -4.12
N ALA A 190 6.02 16.00 -3.30
CA ALA A 190 4.70 16.08 -2.68
C ALA A 190 3.56 15.84 -3.69
N PHE A 191 3.67 16.51 -4.83
CA PHE A 191 2.79 16.36 -5.98
C PHE A 191 3.64 16.37 -7.26
N GLY A 192 3.83 15.20 -7.85
CA GLY A 192 4.63 15.02 -9.06
C GLY A 192 3.84 15.32 -10.33
N GLY A 193 4.55 15.72 -11.40
CA GLY A 193 3.95 15.93 -12.73
C GLY A 193 3.50 14.65 -13.46
N GLY A 194 3.72 13.47 -12.87
CA GLY A 194 3.30 12.18 -13.41
C GLY A 194 1.91 11.76 -12.92
N LEU A 195 1.82 10.58 -12.30
CA LEU A 195 0.55 9.98 -11.89
C LEU A 195 -0.29 10.87 -10.96
N ASP A 196 0.34 11.65 -10.07
CA ASP A 196 -0.37 12.54 -9.15
C ASP A 196 -1.16 13.62 -9.91
N ARG A 197 -0.57 14.22 -10.95
CA ARG A 197 -1.26 15.15 -11.84
C ARG A 197 -2.34 14.45 -12.65
N SER A 198 -2.01 13.32 -13.25
CA SER A 198 -2.93 12.62 -14.13
C SER A 198 -4.22 12.16 -13.43
N VAL A 199 -4.17 11.76 -12.16
CA VAL A 199 -5.40 11.39 -11.42
C VAL A 199 -6.31 12.61 -11.15
N ILE A 200 -5.73 13.77 -10.82
CA ILE A 200 -6.48 15.02 -10.60
C ILE A 200 -7.11 15.51 -11.92
N GLU A 201 -6.36 15.44 -13.02
CA GLU A 201 -6.86 15.78 -14.36
C GLU A 201 -7.96 14.82 -14.84
N ALA A 202 -7.80 13.51 -14.60
CA ALA A 202 -8.80 12.50 -14.97
C ALA A 202 -10.12 12.71 -14.22
N LEU A 203 -10.05 13.15 -12.96
CA LEU A 203 -11.21 13.53 -12.15
C LEU A 203 -11.79 14.90 -12.52
N GLY A 204 -11.14 15.67 -13.40
CA GLY A 204 -11.58 17.02 -13.78
C GLY A 204 -11.47 18.05 -12.65
N LEU A 205 -10.60 17.83 -11.68
CA LEU A 205 -10.45 18.69 -10.51
C LEU A 205 -9.51 19.87 -10.79
N ASN A 206 -9.76 21.00 -10.14
CA ASN A 206 -8.80 22.10 -10.08
C ASN A 206 -7.61 21.69 -9.21
N GLN A 207 -6.41 21.68 -9.78
CA GLN A 207 -5.19 21.25 -9.09
C GLN A 207 -4.86 22.14 -7.88
N GLU A 208 -4.91 23.46 -8.02
CA GLU A 208 -4.57 24.41 -6.95
C GLU A 208 -5.55 24.27 -5.79
N GLU A 209 -6.86 24.30 -6.08
CA GLU A 209 -7.89 24.15 -5.05
C GLU A 209 -7.80 22.80 -4.32
N THR A 210 -7.45 21.73 -5.04
CA THR A 210 -7.29 20.40 -4.45
C THR A 210 -6.08 20.35 -3.52
N LEU A 211 -4.94 20.90 -3.95
CA LEU A 211 -3.74 20.93 -3.13
C LEU A 211 -3.90 21.83 -1.92
N ASP A 212 -4.56 22.98 -2.07
CA ASP A 212 -4.85 23.88 -0.95
C ASP A 212 -5.76 23.21 0.08
N TYR A 213 -6.81 22.52 -0.36
CA TYR A 213 -7.67 21.76 0.54
C TYR A 213 -6.89 20.68 1.30
N LEU A 214 -6.10 19.86 0.60
CA LEU A 214 -5.33 18.78 1.24
C LEU A 214 -4.30 19.30 2.24
N ARG A 215 -3.60 20.40 1.91
CA ARG A 215 -2.54 20.96 2.76
C ARG A 215 -3.07 21.69 3.98
N ASN A 216 -4.17 22.43 3.83
CA ASN A 216 -4.70 23.25 4.91
C ASN A 216 -5.66 22.47 5.83
N GLU A 217 -6.50 21.60 5.26
CA GLU A 217 -7.52 20.88 6.04
C GLU A 217 -7.04 19.51 6.52
N LEU A 218 -6.04 18.93 5.85
CA LEU A 218 -5.48 17.61 6.17
C LEU A 218 -6.59 16.56 6.38
N PRO A 219 -7.50 16.37 5.41
CA PRO A 219 -8.69 15.56 5.60
C PRO A 219 -8.34 14.08 5.78
N THR A 220 -9.23 13.34 6.44
CA THR A 220 -9.24 11.86 6.32
C THR A 220 -9.46 11.49 4.86
N TYR A 221 -9.05 10.29 4.43
CA TYR A 221 -9.25 9.89 3.03
C TYR A 221 -10.74 9.90 2.64
N MET A 222 -11.63 9.46 3.54
CA MET A 222 -13.08 9.57 3.33
C MET A 222 -13.57 11.02 3.29
N GLY A 223 -12.98 11.91 4.09
CA GLY A 223 -13.24 13.34 4.01
C GLY A 223 -12.85 13.91 2.63
N PHE A 224 -11.73 13.45 2.08
CA PHE A 224 -11.28 13.85 0.75
C PHE A 224 -12.19 13.35 -0.37
N GLU A 225 -12.59 12.07 -0.38
CA GLU A 225 -13.55 11.59 -1.38
C GLU A 225 -14.90 12.32 -1.29
N ARG A 226 -15.41 12.59 -0.08
CA ARG A 226 -16.63 13.41 0.09
C ARG A 226 -16.45 14.83 -0.44
N TRP A 227 -15.30 15.45 -0.22
CA TRP A 227 -14.99 16.77 -0.76
C TRP A 227 -14.95 16.77 -2.29
N ILE A 228 -14.36 15.72 -2.89
CA ILE A 228 -14.35 15.54 -4.35
C ILE A 228 -15.79 15.42 -4.86
N GLN A 229 -16.60 14.54 -4.26
CA GLN A 229 -18.00 14.34 -4.65
C GLN A 229 -18.85 15.61 -4.54
N GLY A 230 -18.54 16.51 -3.58
CA GLY A 230 -19.24 17.78 -3.42
C GLY A 230 -18.84 18.87 -4.41
N ARG A 231 -17.73 18.72 -5.13
CA ARG A 231 -17.17 19.72 -6.06
C ARG A 231 -17.11 19.26 -7.51
N ALA A 232 -16.84 17.97 -7.69
CA ALA A 232 -16.92 17.36 -9.00
C ALA A 232 -18.38 17.43 -9.44
N GLY A 233 -18.62 17.89 -10.67
CA GLY A 233 -19.84 17.51 -11.37
C GLY A 233 -19.83 16.00 -11.64
N ASP A 234 -20.63 15.55 -12.60
CA ASP A 234 -20.56 14.15 -13.03
C ASP A 234 -19.11 13.79 -13.43
N ILE A 235 -18.53 12.82 -12.72
CA ILE A 235 -17.17 12.34 -12.97
C ILE A 235 -17.15 11.70 -14.36
N ASP A 236 -16.20 12.12 -15.19
CA ASP A 236 -15.98 11.52 -16.50
C ASP A 236 -15.32 10.14 -16.32
N HIS A 237 -16.16 9.13 -16.15
CA HIS A 237 -15.72 7.74 -15.95
C HIS A 237 -14.84 7.22 -17.09
N ALA A 238 -15.00 7.72 -18.31
CA ALA A 238 -14.17 7.32 -19.44
C ALA A 238 -12.74 7.86 -19.32
N LYS A 239 -12.57 9.10 -18.83
CA LYS A 239 -11.24 9.64 -18.52
C LYS A 239 -10.57 8.89 -17.37
N VAL A 240 -11.33 8.58 -16.32
CA VAL A 240 -10.82 7.76 -15.20
C VAL A 240 -10.38 6.39 -15.72
N GLU A 241 -11.20 5.71 -16.53
CA GLU A 241 -10.83 4.41 -17.11
C GLU A 241 -9.57 4.50 -18.00
N GLN A 242 -9.48 5.52 -18.85
CA GLN A 242 -8.30 5.75 -19.69
C GLN A 242 -7.03 5.94 -18.85
N PHE A 243 -7.11 6.74 -17.79
CA PHE A 243 -6.01 6.95 -16.85
C PHE A 243 -5.58 5.64 -16.17
N GLN A 244 -6.53 4.86 -15.66
CA GLN A 244 -6.23 3.60 -14.99
C GLN A 244 -5.60 2.57 -15.93
N ASN A 245 -6.10 2.47 -17.16
CA ASN A 245 -5.50 1.62 -18.19
C ASN A 245 -4.06 2.03 -18.50
N HIS A 246 -3.80 3.34 -18.61
CA HIS A 246 -2.44 3.85 -18.79
C HIS A 246 -1.54 3.49 -17.60
N LEU A 247 -2.02 3.69 -16.37
CA LEU A 247 -1.29 3.37 -15.13
C LEU A 247 -0.90 1.89 -15.08
N LEU A 248 -1.82 0.97 -15.40
CA LEU A 248 -1.59 -0.48 -15.36
C LEU A 248 -0.59 -0.97 -16.42
N GLN A 249 -0.54 -0.30 -17.58
CA GLN A 249 0.34 -0.65 -18.70
C GLN A 249 1.68 0.11 -18.69
N ARG A 250 1.85 1.05 -17.76
CA ARG A 250 3.03 1.90 -17.67
C ARG A 250 4.29 1.08 -17.39
N GLU A 251 5.37 1.43 -18.09
CA GLU A 251 6.71 0.91 -17.85
C GLU A 251 7.67 2.05 -17.48
N HIS A 252 8.62 1.79 -16.57
CA HIS A 252 9.77 2.68 -16.40
C HIS A 252 10.81 2.41 -17.49
N LYS A 253 11.55 3.46 -17.86
CA LYS A 253 12.57 3.42 -18.91
C LYS A 253 13.74 4.33 -18.55
N GLY A 254 14.88 4.11 -19.22
CA GLY A 254 16.03 5.00 -19.14
C GLY A 254 16.65 5.07 -17.72
N PRO A 255 17.18 6.23 -17.31
CA PRO A 255 17.90 6.38 -16.04
C PRO A 255 17.08 5.93 -14.82
N LYS A 256 15.81 6.34 -14.74
CA LYS A 256 14.94 5.98 -13.60
C LYS A 256 14.77 4.45 -13.45
N LEU A 257 14.72 3.70 -14.56
CA LEU A 257 14.66 2.25 -14.51
C LEU A 257 15.95 1.66 -13.90
N ALA A 258 17.10 2.14 -14.38
CA ALA A 258 18.41 1.69 -13.90
C ALA A 258 18.59 2.02 -12.40
N ASP A 259 18.20 3.22 -11.98
CA ASP A 259 18.30 3.66 -10.58
C ASP A 259 17.48 2.75 -9.65
N ILE A 260 16.25 2.37 -10.06
CA ILE A 260 15.41 1.45 -9.27
C ILE A 260 16.05 0.06 -9.20
N HIS A 261 16.54 -0.47 -10.32
CA HIS A 261 17.20 -1.78 -10.35
C HIS A 261 18.44 -1.80 -9.47
N GLU A 262 19.28 -0.77 -9.53
CA GLU A 262 20.47 -0.65 -8.67
C GLU A 262 20.09 -0.59 -7.19
N ARG A 263 19.09 0.24 -6.84
CA ARG A 263 18.64 0.43 -5.45
C ARG A 263 18.00 -0.83 -4.86
N THR A 264 17.16 -1.52 -5.63
CA THR A 264 16.35 -2.63 -5.12
C THR A 264 17.00 -3.99 -5.31
N GLY A 265 17.93 -4.12 -6.27
CA GLY A 265 18.51 -5.41 -6.65
C GLY A 265 17.50 -6.38 -7.28
N CYS A 266 16.33 -5.91 -7.73
CA CYS A 266 15.33 -6.78 -8.34
C CYS A 266 15.77 -7.26 -9.74
N ASP A 267 15.04 -8.25 -10.29
CA ASP A 267 15.29 -8.76 -11.65
C ASP A 267 15.29 -7.60 -12.68
N PRO A 268 16.39 -7.40 -13.44
CA PRO A 268 16.51 -6.33 -14.42
C PRO A 268 15.53 -6.46 -15.59
N GLY A 269 14.88 -7.62 -15.76
CA GLY A 269 13.80 -7.82 -16.72
C GLY A 269 12.47 -7.16 -16.32
N ILE A 270 12.32 -6.74 -15.06
CA ILE A 270 11.09 -6.09 -14.57
C ILE A 270 11.08 -4.64 -15.03
N THR A 271 10.11 -4.28 -15.89
CA THR A 271 9.89 -2.91 -16.37
C THR A 271 8.59 -2.29 -15.89
N ASN A 272 7.67 -3.07 -15.33
CA ASN A 272 6.33 -2.60 -14.92
C ASN A 272 6.44 -1.46 -13.90
N GLY A 273 5.88 -0.30 -14.25
CA GLY A 273 6.08 0.94 -13.51
C GLY A 273 5.44 0.95 -12.13
N VAL A 274 4.36 0.20 -11.92
CA VAL A 274 3.71 0.09 -10.60
C VAL A 274 4.52 -0.81 -9.68
N LEU A 275 4.90 -1.99 -10.16
CA LEU A 275 5.70 -2.93 -9.38
C LEU A 275 7.06 -2.34 -9.00
N LEU A 276 7.72 -1.64 -9.92
CA LEU A 276 8.99 -0.98 -9.62
C LEU A 276 8.85 0.18 -8.63
N ASN A 277 7.75 0.96 -8.70
CA ASN A 277 7.47 1.97 -7.68
C ASN A 277 7.30 1.33 -6.31
N HIS A 278 6.58 0.20 -6.22
CA HIS A 278 6.42 -0.54 -4.97
C HIS A 278 7.76 -0.96 -4.38
N LEU A 279 8.60 -1.63 -5.18
CA LEU A 279 9.90 -2.11 -4.73
C LEU A 279 10.81 -0.97 -4.27
N GLU A 280 10.79 0.16 -4.98
CA GLU A 280 11.54 1.35 -4.60
C GLU A 280 11.02 1.94 -3.27
N ASP A 281 9.71 2.12 -3.12
CA ASP A 281 9.10 2.65 -1.89
C ASP A 281 9.42 1.77 -0.68
N TRP A 282 9.32 0.45 -0.85
CA TRP A 282 9.58 -0.53 0.20
C TRP A 282 11.06 -0.56 0.55
N ARG A 283 11.94 -0.38 -0.43
CA ARG A 283 13.38 -0.30 -0.19
C ARG A 283 13.75 0.93 0.61
N TYR A 284 13.26 2.11 0.24
CA TYR A 284 13.47 3.33 1.02
C TYR A 284 12.91 3.22 2.43
N ALA A 285 11.69 2.70 2.60
CA ALA A 285 11.11 2.50 3.93
C ALA A 285 11.95 1.52 4.76
N TYR A 286 12.41 0.43 4.16
CA TYR A 286 13.26 -0.55 4.81
C TYR A 286 14.62 0.05 5.22
N ASP A 287 15.28 0.81 4.34
CA ASP A 287 16.57 1.44 4.62
C ASP A 287 16.47 2.44 5.78
N LEU A 288 15.34 3.14 5.89
CA LEU A 288 15.07 4.09 6.96
C LEU A 288 14.73 3.40 8.29
N ILE A 289 13.87 2.37 8.25
CA ILE A 289 13.18 1.87 9.44
C ILE A 289 13.77 0.55 9.97
N VAL A 290 14.22 -0.33 9.09
CA VAL A 290 14.58 -1.72 9.45
C VAL A 290 16.08 -1.96 9.36
N ALA A 291 16.72 -1.50 8.27
CA ALA A 291 18.15 -1.69 8.05
C ALA A 291 19.06 -1.24 9.22
N PRO A 292 18.77 -0.14 9.94
CA PRO A 292 19.59 0.27 11.08
C PRO A 292 19.69 -0.77 12.20
N HIS A 293 18.68 -1.65 12.34
CA HIS A 293 18.60 -2.66 13.40
C HIS A 293 19.25 -4.00 13.07
N ARG A 294 19.84 -4.16 11.88
CA ARG A 294 20.45 -5.44 11.46
C ARG A 294 21.78 -5.75 12.13
N ASN A 295 22.42 -4.76 12.75
CA ASN A 295 23.73 -4.89 13.38
C ASN A 295 23.67 -4.65 14.90
N ASP A 296 22.47 -4.57 15.47
CA ASP A 296 22.21 -4.44 16.91
C ASP A 296 22.03 -5.84 17.55
#